data_AF-A0A2P4XWU3-F1
#
_entry.id   AF-A0A2P4XWU3-F1
#
_cell.length_a   1.000
_cell.length_b   1.000
_cell.length_c   1.000
_cell.angle_alpha   90.00
_cell.angle_beta   90.00
_cell.angle_gamma   90.00
#
_symmetry.space_group_name_H-M   'P 1'
#
loop_
_entity.id
_entity.type
_entity.pdbx_description
1 polymer ?
#
loop_
_entity_poly.entity_id
_entity_poly.type
_entity_poly.pdbx_seq_one_letter_code
_entity_poly.pdbx_strand_id
1 'polypeptide(L)'
;MEQIEAKNARITEITTELNASASGADLFRPQWAPEEKADSILKVSPEEMTQKPYETVERRKQREREAQEAAEREKARKKDDVGGRALIDMMDGTLEAKKDPLAAQELVKEPWMLTIPLEEMTPEQRKLVAQFESAQARFEEEREKYRKSLDLELRKTR
;
A
#
# COMPACT_ATOMS: atom_id res chain seq x y z
N MET A 1 -7.79 -20.31 -0.15
CA MET A 1 -7.24 -19.14 0.57
C MET A 1 -6.56 -18.21 -0.42
N GLU A 2 -5.54 -18.68 -1.15
CA GLU A 2 -4.78 -17.86 -2.12
C GLU A 2 -5.64 -17.10 -3.14
N GLN A 3 -6.71 -17.70 -3.69
CA GLN A 3 -7.56 -17.00 -4.66
C GLN A 3 -8.33 -15.81 -4.05
N ILE A 4 -8.76 -15.92 -2.78
CA ILE A 4 -9.46 -14.83 -2.09
C ILE A 4 -8.45 -13.72 -1.76
N GLU A 5 -7.27 -14.09 -1.29
CA GLU A 5 -6.18 -13.16 -1.01
C GLU A 5 -5.71 -12.43 -2.28
N ALA A 6 -5.57 -13.13 -3.40
CA ALA A 6 -5.23 -12.54 -4.69
C ALA A 6 -6.30 -11.54 -5.18
N LYS A 7 -7.59 -11.88 -5.04
CA LYS A 7 -8.69 -10.96 -5.34
C LYS A 7 -8.67 -9.74 -4.43
N ASN A 8 -8.48 -9.94 -3.13
CA ASN A 8 -8.36 -8.85 -2.17
C ASN A 8 -7.18 -7.93 -2.50
N ALA A 9 -6.01 -8.50 -2.84
CA ALA A 9 -4.85 -7.73 -3.26
C ALA A 9 -5.13 -6.91 -4.53
N ARG A 10 -5.79 -7.51 -5.53
CA ARG A 10 -6.17 -6.80 -6.75
C ARG A 10 -7.18 -5.68 -6.48
N ILE A 11 -8.16 -5.90 -5.61
CA ILE A 11 -9.11 -4.86 -5.20
C ILE A 11 -8.36 -3.70 -4.54
N THR A 12 -7.41 -3.98 -3.63
CA THR A 12 -6.60 -2.92 -3.01
C THR A 12 -5.80 -2.13 -4.03
N GLU A 13 -5.16 -2.81 -4.99
CA GLU A 13 -4.39 -2.16 -6.05
C GLU A 13 -5.27 -1.21 -6.90
N ILE A 14 -6.42 -1.69 -7.40
CA ILE A 14 -7.34 -0.88 -8.19
C ILE A 14 -7.88 0.32 -7.39
N THR A 15 -8.19 0.13 -6.09
CA THR A 15 -8.64 1.24 -5.24
C THR A 15 -7.56 2.31 -5.04
N THR A 16 -6.29 1.89 -4.93
CA THR A 16 -5.16 2.82 -4.86
C THR A 16 -4.94 3.55 -6.17
N GLU A 17 -5.03 2.86 -7.31
CA GLU A 17 -4.88 3.48 -8.64
C GLU A 17 -5.98 4.51 -8.95
N LEU A 18 -7.21 4.27 -8.48
CA LEU A 18 -8.32 5.19 -8.67
C LEU A 18 -8.29 6.41 -7.72
N ASN A 19 -7.31 6.49 -6.81
CA ASN A 19 -7.26 7.48 -5.72
C ASN A 19 -8.60 7.61 -4.97
N ALA A 20 -9.36 6.51 -4.93
CA ALA A 20 -10.62 6.46 -4.22
C ALA A 20 -10.30 6.38 -2.73
N SER A 21 -10.08 7.52 -2.10
CA SER A 21 -9.82 7.70 -0.66
C SER A 21 -10.95 7.16 0.24
N ALA A 22 -12.01 6.63 -0.35
CA ALA A 22 -13.13 6.00 0.33
C ALA A 22 -13.25 4.54 -0.09
N SER A 23 -12.34 3.67 0.36
CA SER A 23 -12.59 2.23 0.54
C SER A 23 -11.38 1.56 1.18
N GLY A 24 -11.17 1.80 2.47
CA GLY A 24 -10.74 0.69 3.33
C GLY A 24 -11.87 -0.33 3.37
N ALA A 25 -12.13 -0.99 2.23
CA ALA A 25 -13.17 -1.98 2.13
C ALA A 25 -12.84 -3.06 3.16
N ASP A 26 -13.82 -3.40 3.99
CA ASP A 26 -13.75 -4.57 4.86
C ASP A 26 -13.71 -5.81 3.95
N LEU A 27 -12.52 -6.09 3.43
CA LEU A 27 -12.28 -7.20 2.53
C LEU A 27 -12.35 -8.46 3.37
N PHE A 28 -13.17 -9.39 2.92
CA PHE A 28 -13.33 -10.66 3.61
C PHE A 28 -11.98 -11.37 3.72
N ARG A 29 -11.52 -11.54 4.95
CA ARG A 29 -10.33 -12.32 5.27
C ARG A 29 -10.79 -13.65 5.84
N PRO A 30 -10.57 -14.77 5.14
CA PRO A 30 -10.93 -16.06 5.69
C PRO A 30 -10.09 -16.33 6.94
N GLN A 31 -10.77 -16.61 8.05
CA GLN A 31 -10.15 -16.96 9.32
C GLN A 31 -10.76 -18.26 9.80
N TRP A 32 -9.91 -19.13 10.33
CA TRP A 32 -10.35 -20.34 10.99
C TRP A 32 -11.09 -19.98 12.28
N ALA A 33 -12.30 -20.52 12.42
CA ALA A 33 -13.03 -20.44 13.66
C ALA A 33 -12.25 -21.19 14.77
N PRO A 34 -12.44 -20.84 16.05
CA PRO A 34 -11.78 -21.53 17.16
C PRO A 34 -12.00 -23.05 17.11
N GLU A 35 -13.22 -23.49 16.77
CA GLU A 35 -13.62 -24.89 16.72
C GLU A 35 -12.90 -25.68 15.61
N GLU A 36 -12.45 -24.99 14.55
CA GLU A 36 -11.74 -25.62 13.44
C GLU A 36 -10.25 -25.83 13.76
N LYS A 37 -9.73 -25.18 14.80
CA LYS A 37 -8.34 -25.33 15.25
C LYS A 37 -8.28 -26.49 16.26
N ALA A 38 -7.66 -27.60 15.88
CA ALA A 38 -7.53 -28.79 16.75
C ALA A 38 -6.99 -28.48 18.15
N ASP A 39 -6.02 -27.56 18.24
CA ASP A 39 -5.42 -27.11 19.49
C ASP A 39 -6.37 -26.32 20.40
N SER A 40 -7.47 -25.77 19.87
CA SER A 40 -8.37 -24.90 20.63
C SER A 40 -9.07 -25.65 21.75
N ILE A 41 -9.33 -26.96 21.58
CA ILE A 41 -9.97 -27.80 22.60
C ILE A 41 -9.03 -28.06 23.79
N LEU A 42 -7.72 -28.02 23.54
CA LEU A 42 -6.69 -28.30 24.55
C LEU A 42 -6.21 -27.04 25.29
N LYS A 43 -6.58 -25.86 24.81
CA LYS A 43 -6.11 -24.58 25.33
C LYS A 43 -7.26 -23.84 25.99
N VAL A 44 -7.09 -23.51 27.27
CA VAL A 44 -8.04 -22.69 28.02
C VAL A 44 -7.66 -21.22 27.86
N SER A 45 -8.62 -20.40 27.42
CA SER A 45 -8.46 -18.95 27.35
C SER A 45 -8.39 -18.35 28.77
N PRO A 46 -7.57 -17.31 29.02
CA PRO A 46 -7.57 -16.61 30.30
C PRO A 46 -8.95 -16.08 30.73
N GLU A 47 -9.84 -15.83 29.77
CA GLU A 47 -11.22 -15.36 30.01
C GLU A 47 -12.13 -16.47 30.57
N GLU A 48 -11.82 -17.74 30.29
CA GLU A 48 -12.51 -18.90 30.84
C GLU A 48 -12.06 -19.22 32.27
N MET A 49 -10.97 -18.60 32.73
CA MET A 49 -10.41 -18.82 34.06
C MET A 49 -11.01 -17.87 35.08
N THR A 50 -11.76 -18.40 36.04
CA THR A 50 -12.30 -17.62 37.18
C THR A 50 -11.20 -17.04 38.08
N GLN A 51 -10.02 -17.66 38.09
CA GLN A 51 -8.90 -17.26 38.92
C GLN A 51 -7.61 -17.26 38.12
N LYS A 52 -6.71 -16.32 38.46
CA LYS A 52 -5.38 -16.26 37.84
C LYS A 52 -4.56 -17.47 38.32
N PRO A 53 -3.89 -18.20 37.40
CA PRO A 53 -2.95 -19.25 37.78
C PRO A 53 -1.94 -18.74 38.80
N TYR A 54 -1.73 -19.50 39.87
CA TYR A 54 -0.73 -19.15 40.87
C TYR A 54 0.67 -19.23 40.25
N GLU A 55 1.43 -18.15 40.42
CA GLU A 55 2.83 -18.07 40.00
C GLU A 55 3.73 -18.11 41.23
N THR A 56 4.69 -19.04 41.25
CA THR A 56 5.70 -19.09 42.30
C THR A 56 6.65 -17.90 42.19
N VAL A 57 7.24 -17.49 43.32
CA VAL A 57 8.18 -16.36 43.38
C VAL A 57 9.35 -16.55 42.41
N GLU A 58 9.82 -17.79 42.23
CA GLU A 58 10.92 -18.13 41.32
C GLU A 58 10.52 -17.93 39.85
N ARG A 59 9.33 -18.40 39.44
CA ARG A 59 8.82 -18.19 38.08
C ARG A 59 8.61 -16.70 37.78
N ARG A 60 8.11 -15.94 38.76
CA ARG A 60 7.94 -14.49 38.60
C ARG A 60 9.28 -13.79 38.37
N LYS A 61 10.30 -14.12 39.17
CA LYS A 61 11.67 -13.58 38.99
C LYS A 61 12.27 -13.98 37.64
N GLN A 62 12.02 -15.21 37.18
CA GLN A 62 12.48 -15.66 35.87
C GLN A 62 11.80 -14.87 34.74
N ARG A 63 10.48 -14.71 34.79
CA ARG A 63 9.72 -13.88 33.83
C ARG A 63 10.22 -12.43 33.81
N GLU A 64 10.46 -11.84 34.97
CA GLU A 64 10.98 -10.47 35.09
C GLU A 64 12.39 -10.36 34.49
N ARG A 65 13.27 -11.34 34.70
CA ARG A 65 14.60 -11.39 34.06
C ARG A 65 14.50 -11.53 32.54
N GLU A 66 13.69 -12.45 32.04
CA GLU A 66 13.50 -12.66 30.60
C GLU A 66 12.89 -11.41 29.94
N ALA A 67 11.96 -10.73 30.60
CA ALA A 67 11.38 -9.48 30.12
C ALA A 67 12.41 -8.34 30.09
N GLN A 68 13.28 -8.23 31.11
CA GLN A 68 14.37 -7.25 31.12
C GLN A 68 15.37 -7.52 29.99
N GLU A 69 15.79 -8.77 29.82
CA GLU A 69 16.74 -9.15 28.77
C GLU A 69 16.15 -8.93 27.36
N ALA A 70 14.87 -9.24 27.16
CA ALA A 70 14.17 -8.97 25.90
C ALA A 70 14.08 -7.47 25.61
N ALA A 71 13.77 -6.65 26.62
CA ALA A 71 13.73 -5.20 26.48
C ALA A 71 15.12 -4.60 26.19
N GLU A 72 16.19 -5.15 26.79
CA GLU A 72 17.57 -4.77 26.47
C GLU A 72 17.97 -5.17 25.06
N ARG A 73 17.63 -6.39 24.61
CA ARG A 73 17.84 -6.83 23.23
C ARG A 73 17.08 -5.95 22.23
N GLU A 74 15.83 -5.58 22.53
CA GLU A 74 15.06 -4.68 21.67
C GLU A 74 15.70 -3.29 21.59
N LYS A 75 16.15 -2.74 22.73
CA LYS A 75 16.88 -1.46 22.79
C LYS A 75 18.21 -1.53 22.02
N ALA A 76 18.92 -2.65 22.08
CA ALA A 76 20.16 -2.85 21.33
C ALA A 76 19.89 -2.93 19.82
N ARG A 77 18.87 -3.68 19.39
CA ARG A 77 18.44 -3.73 17.97
C ARG A 77 18.02 -2.37 17.43
N LYS A 78 17.38 -1.53 18.25
CA LYS A 78 16.99 -0.16 17.87
C LYS A 78 18.17 0.81 17.76
N LYS A 79 19.29 0.53 18.43
CA LYS A 79 20.45 1.44 18.44
C LYS A 79 21.33 1.33 17.20
N ASP A 80 21.34 0.18 16.52
CA ASP A 80 22.32 -0.06 15.46
C ASP A 80 21.69 -0.81 14.28
N ASP A 81 20.93 -0.09 13.45
CA ASP A 81 20.44 -0.62 12.16
C ASP A 81 21.52 -0.51 11.07
N VAL A 82 22.67 -1.13 11.34
CA VAL A 82 23.79 -1.22 10.37
C VAL A 82 23.36 -2.02 9.16
N GLY A 83 22.52 -3.04 9.35
CA GLY A 83 21.96 -3.86 8.28
C GLY A 83 21.03 -3.08 7.36
N GLY A 84 20.12 -2.28 7.90
CA GLY A 84 19.26 -1.40 7.11
C GLY A 84 20.05 -0.36 6.32
N ARG A 85 21.07 0.26 6.92
CA ARG A 85 21.97 1.17 6.19
C ARG A 85 22.74 0.48 5.08
N ALA A 86 23.36 -0.67 5.36
CA ALA A 86 24.10 -1.41 4.36
C ALA A 86 23.20 -1.90 3.21
N LEU A 87 21.95 -2.28 3.50
CA LEU A 87 20.97 -2.64 2.47
C LEU A 87 20.58 -1.43 1.61
N ILE A 88 20.36 -0.26 2.22
CA ILE A 88 20.09 0.99 1.50
C ILE A 88 21.26 1.36 0.59
N ASP A 89 22.49 1.23 1.10
CA ASP A 89 23.72 1.50 0.36
C ASP A 89 23.95 0.47 -0.76
N MET A 90 23.61 -0.81 -0.55
CA MET A 90 23.72 -1.88 -1.57
C MET A 90 22.63 -1.82 -2.64
N MET A 91 21.46 -1.26 -2.33
CA MET A 91 20.36 -1.05 -3.28
C MET A 91 20.46 0.31 -4.00
N ASP A 92 21.56 1.05 -3.82
CA ASP A 92 21.89 2.30 -4.50
C ASP A 92 20.73 3.34 -4.50
N GLY A 93 19.97 3.37 -3.40
CA GLY A 93 18.88 4.34 -3.16
C GLY A 93 17.77 4.38 -4.22
N THR A 94 17.76 3.47 -5.20
CA THR A 94 16.85 3.56 -6.34
C THR A 94 15.60 2.76 -6.01
N LEU A 95 14.63 3.43 -5.39
CA LEU A 95 13.24 2.99 -5.44
C LEU A 95 12.91 2.76 -6.92
N GLU A 96 12.59 1.52 -7.30
CA GLU A 96 11.87 1.28 -8.54
C GLU A 96 10.61 2.14 -8.45
N ALA A 97 10.67 3.32 -9.05
CA ALA A 97 9.54 4.22 -9.14
C ALA A 97 8.51 3.44 -9.92
N LYS A 98 7.56 2.84 -9.21
CA LYS A 98 6.37 2.25 -9.80
C LYS A 98 5.86 3.32 -10.75
N LYS A 99 5.87 3.03 -12.05
CA LYS A 99 5.37 3.96 -13.06
C LYS A 99 3.99 4.39 -12.57
N ASP A 100 3.79 5.69 -12.41
CA ASP A 100 2.52 6.20 -11.94
C ASP A 100 1.43 5.62 -12.84
N PRO A 101 0.34 5.09 -12.25
CA PRO A 101 -0.75 4.55 -13.05
C PRO A 101 -1.23 5.64 -14.00
N LEU A 102 -1.66 5.27 -15.19
CA LEU A 102 -2.12 6.23 -16.22
C LEU A 102 -3.18 7.20 -15.69
N ALA A 103 -3.96 6.77 -14.68
CA ALA A 103 -4.93 7.58 -13.96
C ALA A 103 -4.32 8.77 -13.18
N ALA A 104 -3.07 8.67 -12.73
CA ALA A 104 -2.35 9.69 -11.96
C ALA A 104 -1.44 10.59 -12.80
N GLN A 105 -1.21 10.25 -14.07
CA GLN A 105 -0.37 11.06 -14.96
C GLN A 105 -1.16 12.25 -15.51
N GLU A 106 -0.52 13.43 -15.54
CA GLU A 106 -1.09 14.65 -16.11
C GLU A 106 -0.18 15.20 -17.22
N LEU A 107 -0.78 15.57 -18.35
CA LEU A 107 -0.06 16.23 -19.43
C LEU A 107 0.07 17.73 -19.11
N VAL A 108 1.25 18.15 -18.65
CA VAL A 108 1.52 19.55 -18.28
C VAL A 108 1.83 20.36 -19.54
N LYS A 109 1.16 21.49 -19.71
CA LYS A 109 1.47 22.48 -20.77
C LYS A 109 2.82 23.13 -20.46
N GLU A 110 3.66 23.27 -21.48
CA GLU A 110 4.91 24.00 -21.34
C GLU A 110 4.66 25.47 -20.97
N PRO A 111 5.53 26.11 -20.16
CA PRO A 111 5.30 27.47 -19.65
C PRO A 111 5.08 28.53 -20.75
N TRP A 112 5.74 28.36 -21.91
CA TRP A 112 5.60 29.27 -23.05
C TRP A 112 4.23 29.16 -23.74
N MET A 113 3.56 28.00 -23.66
CA MET A 113 2.20 27.80 -24.20
C MET A 113 1.12 28.50 -23.36
N LEU A 114 1.43 28.82 -22.11
CA LEU A 114 0.53 29.51 -21.18
C LEU A 114 0.72 31.03 -21.17
N THR A 115 1.92 31.49 -21.54
CA THR A 115 2.34 32.89 -21.39
C THR A 115 2.28 33.69 -22.69
N ILE A 116 2.42 33.04 -23.86
CA ILE A 116 2.44 33.73 -25.16
C ILE A 116 1.03 33.70 -25.78
N PRO A 117 0.40 34.87 -26.06
CA PRO A 117 -0.87 34.94 -26.76
C PRO A 117 -0.77 34.36 -28.17
N LEU A 118 -1.86 33.76 -28.66
CA LEU A 118 -1.92 33.11 -29.99
C LEU A 118 -1.54 34.04 -31.17
N GLU A 119 -1.71 35.35 -30.96
CA GLU A 119 -1.45 36.43 -31.90
C GLU A 119 0.04 36.74 -32.07
N GLU A 120 0.86 36.53 -31.04
CA GLU A 120 2.31 36.77 -31.04
C GLU A 120 3.13 35.52 -31.43
N MET A 121 2.42 34.42 -31.66
CA MET A 121 3.00 33.10 -31.83
C MET A 121 3.50 32.90 -33.26
N THR A 122 4.66 32.26 -33.42
CA THR A 122 5.16 31.87 -34.76
C THR A 122 4.28 30.74 -35.35
N PRO A 123 4.24 30.58 -36.69
CA PRO A 123 3.47 29.49 -37.32
C PRO A 123 3.94 28.09 -36.88
N GLU A 124 5.19 27.93 -36.45
CA GLU A 124 5.73 26.67 -35.91
C GLU A 124 5.23 26.40 -34.49
N GLN A 125 5.25 27.41 -33.63
CA GLN A 125 4.71 27.33 -32.27
C GLN A 125 3.19 27.05 -32.30
N ARG A 126 2.43 27.65 -33.21
CA ARG A 126 0.99 27.33 -33.40
C ARG A 126 0.74 25.85 -33.74
N LYS A 127 1.60 25.24 -34.57
CA LYS A 127 1.52 23.80 -34.87
C LYS A 127 1.80 22.95 -33.63
N LEU A 128 2.76 23.34 -32.80
CA LEU A 128 3.10 22.63 -31.56
C LEU A 128 1.96 22.66 -30.54
N VAL A 129 1.28 23.80 -30.39
CA VAL A 129 0.10 23.87 -29.50
C VAL A 129 -1.06 23.04 -30.04
N ALA A 130 -1.36 23.09 -31.35
CA ALA A 130 -2.41 22.24 -31.92
C ALA A 130 -2.08 20.73 -31.76
N GLN A 131 -0.81 20.35 -31.91
CA GLN A 131 -0.36 18.98 -31.64
C GLN A 131 -0.53 18.61 -30.16
N PHE A 132 -0.12 19.50 -29.25
CA PHE A 132 -0.28 19.28 -27.81
C PHE A 132 -1.76 19.14 -27.41
N GLU A 133 -2.65 19.99 -27.91
CA GLU A 133 -4.09 19.91 -27.65
C GLU A 133 -4.69 18.61 -28.19
N SER A 134 -4.27 18.18 -29.39
CA SER A 134 -4.70 16.90 -29.94
C SER A 134 -4.19 15.70 -29.12
N ALA A 135 -2.96 15.78 -28.59
CA ALA A 135 -2.39 14.77 -27.72
C ALA A 135 -3.07 14.76 -26.35
N GLN A 136 -3.40 15.94 -25.81
CA GLN A 136 -4.12 16.11 -24.55
C GLN A 136 -5.53 15.52 -24.64
N ALA A 137 -6.25 15.77 -25.73
CA ALA A 137 -7.57 15.19 -25.95
C ALA A 137 -7.52 13.65 -26.01
N ARG A 138 -6.55 13.08 -26.74
CA ARG A 138 -6.34 11.62 -26.80
C ARG A 138 -5.98 11.05 -25.44
N PHE A 139 -5.10 11.71 -24.70
CA PHE A 139 -4.69 11.31 -23.36
C PHE A 139 -5.87 11.27 -22.39
N GLU A 140 -6.74 12.30 -22.42
CA GLU A 140 -7.94 12.34 -21.59
C GLU A 140 -8.94 11.21 -21.94
N GLU A 141 -9.12 10.92 -23.24
CA GLU A 141 -9.94 9.79 -23.67
C GLU A 141 -9.39 8.44 -23.19
N GLU A 142 -8.08 8.22 -23.29
CA GLU A 142 -7.41 7.01 -22.82
C GLU A 142 -7.50 6.87 -21.30
N ARG A 143 -7.31 7.98 -20.57
CA ARG A 143 -7.46 8.04 -19.11
C ARG A 143 -8.87 7.67 -18.67
N GLU A 144 -9.89 8.22 -19.33
CA GLU A 144 -11.29 7.91 -19.03
C GLU A 144 -11.66 6.45 -19.39
N LYS A 145 -11.14 5.92 -20.50
CA LYS A 145 -11.29 4.49 -20.85
C LYS A 145 -10.63 3.60 -19.81
N TYR A 146 -9.41 3.94 -19.38
CA TYR A 146 -8.66 3.21 -18.35
C TYR A 146 -9.42 3.21 -17.02
N ARG A 147 -9.85 4.39 -16.56
CA ARG A 147 -10.65 4.54 -15.33
C ARG A 147 -11.94 3.71 -15.37
N LYS A 148 -12.67 3.72 -16.49
CA LYS A 148 -13.89 2.91 -16.66
C LYS A 148 -13.60 1.41 -16.66
N SER A 149 -12.48 0.99 -17.24
CA SER A 149 -12.06 -0.42 -17.20
C SER A 149 -11.75 -0.88 -15.79
N LEU A 150 -11.06 -0.05 -15.00
CA LEU A 150 -10.76 -0.32 -13.59
C LEU A 150 -12.03 -0.38 -12.72
N ASP A 151 -12.99 0.53 -12.92
CA ASP A 151 -14.29 0.49 -12.21
C ASP A 151 -15.08 -0.80 -12.54
N LEU A 152 -15.05 -1.21 -13.81
CA LEU A 152 -15.69 -2.45 -14.25
C LEU A 152 -15.00 -3.69 -13.66
N GLU A 153 -13.67 -3.72 -13.63
CA GLU A 153 -12.90 -4.78 -12.99
C GLU A 153 -13.18 -4.86 -11.49
N LEU A 154 -13.21 -3.71 -10.81
CA LEU A 154 -13.54 -3.63 -9.39
C LEU A 154 -14.95 -4.15 -9.10
N ARG A 155 -15.93 -3.80 -9.94
CA ARG A 155 -17.31 -4.33 -9.85
C ARG A 155 -17.43 -5.83 -10.07
N LYS A 156 -16.55 -6.44 -10.87
CA LYS A 156 -16.55 -7.89 -11.12
C LYS A 156 -15.84 -8.68 -10.02
N THR A 157 -14.80 -8.08 -9.44
CA THR A 157 -13.90 -8.76 -8.50
C THR A 157 -14.38 -8.66 -7.06
N ARG A 158 -15.11 -7.58 -6.73
CA ARG A 158 -15.82 -7.40 -5.46
C ARG A 158 -17.03 -8.33 -5.36
#